data_AF-A0A7V4EG42-F1
#
_entry.id   AF-A0A7V4EG42-F1
#
_cell.length_a   1.000
_cell.length_b   1.000
_cell.length_c   1.000
_cell.angle_alpha   90.00
_cell.angle_beta   90.00
_cell.angle_gamma   90.00
#
_symmetry.space_group_name_H-M   'P 1'
#
loop_
_entity.id
_entity.type
_entity.pdbx_description
1 polymer ?
#
loop_
_entity_poly.entity_id
_entity_poly.type
_entity_poly.pdbx_seq_one_letter_code
_entity_poly.pdbx_strand_id
1 'polypeptide(L)'
;WYEKEFIPTVAQRGAAIIQARGASSAASAANAAIEHIRDWALGTPEGDWVSMAIPSDGSYGVPEGIVYSFPVTAKDGRYQIVQGLEINEFARKRMEITAKELLDEMEQVKALGLI
;
A
#
# COMPACT_ATOMS: atom_id res chain seq x y z
N TRP A 1 -20.54 0.27 9.30
CA TRP A 1 -19.20 -0.02 9.80
C TRP A 1 -18.12 -0.15 8.71
N TYR A 2 -17.84 -1.31 8.08
CA TYR A 2 -16.65 -1.48 7.21
C TYR A 2 -16.53 -0.44 6.08
N GLU A 3 -17.52 -0.38 5.19
CA GLU A 3 -17.46 0.53 4.03
C GLU A 3 -17.62 2.01 4.43
N LYS A 4 -18.52 2.31 5.36
CA LYS A 4 -18.99 3.68 5.64
C LYS A 4 -18.19 4.40 6.74
N GLU A 5 -17.49 3.66 7.59
CA GLU A 5 -16.78 4.22 8.74
C GLU A 5 -15.30 3.82 8.73
N PHE A 6 -15.00 2.52 8.61
CA PHE A 6 -13.62 2.04 8.70
C PHE A 6 -12.75 2.56 7.55
N ILE A 7 -13.16 2.32 6.29
CA ILE A 7 -12.38 2.77 5.12
C ILE A 7 -12.16 4.30 5.13
N PRO A 8 -13.20 5.14 5.31
CA PRO A 8 -13.00 6.60 5.37
C PRO A 8 -12.13 7.03 6.56
N THR A 9 -12.27 6.40 7.73
CA THR A 9 -11.48 6.76 8.92
C THR A 9 -10.00 6.49 8.70
N VAL A 10 -9.64 5.36 8.08
CA VAL A 10 -8.24 5.04 7.74
C VAL A 10 -7.71 6.04 6.71
N ALA A 11 -8.43 6.26 5.60
CA ALA A 11 -8.00 7.17 4.55
C ALA A 11 -7.81 8.62 5.04
N GLN A 12 -8.67 9.08 5.96
CA GLN A 12 -8.64 10.45 6.49
C GLN A 12 -7.81 10.59 7.77
N ARG A 13 -7.09 9.54 8.21
CA ARG A 13 -6.40 9.57 9.50
C ARG A 13 -5.33 10.66 9.57
N GLY A 14 -4.57 10.88 8.50
CA GLY A 14 -3.56 11.94 8.44
C GLY A 14 -4.15 13.34 8.64
N ALA A 15 -5.26 13.63 7.97
CA ALA A 15 -5.98 14.89 8.10
C ALA A 15 -6.52 15.08 9.54
N ALA A 16 -7.06 14.02 10.15
CA ALA A 16 -7.52 14.06 11.54
C ALA A 16 -6.38 14.39 12.53
N ILE A 17 -5.17 13.86 12.30
CA ILE A 17 -4.00 14.19 13.13
C ILE A 17 -3.58 15.66 12.95
N ILE A 18 -3.59 16.16 11.72
CA ILE A 18 -3.29 17.57 11.45
C ILE A 18 -4.29 18.48 12.17
N GLN A 19 -5.59 18.17 12.07
CA GLN A 19 -6.62 18.95 12.75
C GLN A 19 -6.45 18.95 14.27
N ALA A 20 -6.08 17.81 14.86
CA ALA A 20 -5.92 17.69 16.31
C ALA A 20 -4.60 18.30 16.85
N ARG A 21 -3.50 18.23 16.08
CA ARG A 21 -2.16 18.62 16.55
C ARG A 21 -1.63 19.91 15.93
N GLY A 22 -2.26 20.42 14.87
CA GLY A 22 -1.73 21.52 14.05
C GLY A 22 -0.47 21.15 13.27
N ALA A 23 -0.10 19.86 13.22
CA ALA A 23 1.10 19.35 12.58
C ALA A 23 0.88 17.93 12.06
N SER A 24 1.70 17.52 11.09
CA SER A 24 1.62 16.19 10.48
C SER A 24 1.95 15.06 11.47
N SER A 25 1.57 13.84 11.11
CA SER A 25 1.76 12.61 11.89
C SER A 25 3.21 12.08 11.82
N ALA A 26 4.20 12.94 12.06
CA ALA A 26 5.62 12.65 11.84
C ALA A 26 6.13 11.44 12.63
N ALA A 27 5.82 11.34 13.93
CA ALA A 27 6.33 10.26 14.78
C ALA A 27 5.78 8.88 14.36
N SER A 28 4.48 8.78 14.06
CA SER A 28 3.89 7.52 13.60
C SER A 28 4.34 7.15 12.19
N ALA A 29 4.56 8.14 11.32
CA ALA A 29 5.14 7.91 9.99
C ALA A 29 6.58 7.36 10.09
N ALA A 30 7.39 7.92 10.99
CA ALA A 30 8.74 7.41 11.26
C ALA A 30 8.71 5.97 11.80
N ASN A 31 7.78 5.66 12.71
CA ASN A 31 7.61 4.30 13.21
C ASN A 31 7.24 3.33 12.08
N ALA A 32 6.27 3.69 11.23
CA ALA A 32 5.88 2.86 10.08
C ALA A 32 7.03 2.64 9.09
N ALA A 33 7.88 3.65 8.87
CA ALA A 33 9.08 3.50 8.05
C ALA A 33 10.12 2.55 8.68
N ILE A 34 10.31 2.62 10.00
CA ILE A 34 11.18 1.69 10.73
C ILE A 34 10.64 0.26 10.61
N GLU A 35 9.34 0.07 10.83
CA GLU A 35 8.68 -1.24 10.72
C GLU A 35 8.81 -1.81 9.32
N HIS A 36 8.54 -1.00 8.28
CA HIS A 36 8.66 -1.42 6.90
C HIS A 36 10.05 -1.98 6.56
N ILE A 37 11.12 -1.25 6.95
CA ILE A 37 12.50 -1.70 6.69
C ILE A 37 12.89 -2.87 7.59
N ARG A 38 12.46 -2.87 8.86
CA ARG A 38 12.72 -3.97 9.81
C ARG A 38 12.11 -5.27 9.29
N ASP A 39 10.84 -5.26 8.92
CA ASP A 39 10.11 -6.46 8.52
C ASP A 39 10.61 -6.95 7.16
N TRP A 40 10.99 -6.04 6.25
CA TRP A 40 11.68 -6.43 5.01
C TRP A 40 13.03 -7.10 5.30
N ALA A 41 13.90 -6.48 6.10
CA ALA A 41 15.26 -6.98 6.32
C ALA A 41 15.29 -8.26 7.17
N LEU A 42 14.48 -8.31 8.23
CA LEU A 42 14.50 -9.35 9.27
C LEU A 42 13.42 -10.42 9.07
N GLY A 43 12.45 -10.16 8.21
CA GLY A 43 11.34 -11.04 7.89
C GLY A 43 10.05 -10.73 8.63
N THR A 44 8.94 -11.23 8.09
CA THR A 44 7.61 -11.14 8.70
C THR A 44 7.36 -12.30 9.66
N PRO A 45 6.50 -12.15 10.68
CA PRO A 45 6.08 -13.25 11.55
C PRO A 45 5.47 -14.43 10.76
N GLU A 46 5.64 -15.65 11.26
CA GLU A 46 5.03 -16.84 10.66
C GLU A 46 3.50 -16.76 10.75
N GLY A 47 2.82 -17.03 9.64
CA GLY A 47 1.36 -16.95 9.55
C GLY A 47 0.80 -15.53 9.41
N ASP A 48 1.66 -14.52 9.22
CA ASP A 48 1.26 -13.12 9.05
C ASP A 48 1.93 -12.47 7.83
N TRP A 49 1.38 -11.34 7.37
CA TRP A 49 1.92 -10.53 6.28
C TRP A 49 1.85 -9.04 6.59
N VAL A 50 2.67 -8.26 5.89
CA VAL A 50 2.64 -6.79 5.94
C VAL A 50 2.19 -6.20 4.61
N SER A 51 1.89 -4.91 4.58
CA SER A 51 1.63 -4.19 3.33
C SER A 51 2.88 -3.47 2.85
N MET A 52 3.30 -3.72 1.62
CA MET A 52 4.41 -3.01 0.99
C MET A 52 4.03 -2.56 -0.42
N ALA A 53 4.31 -1.30 -0.72
CA ALA A 53 4.22 -0.77 -2.08
C ALA A 53 5.47 -1.17 -2.87
N ILE A 54 5.30 -2.07 -3.84
CA ILE A 54 6.38 -2.67 -4.63
C ILE A 54 6.01 -2.64 -6.12
N PRO A 55 6.98 -2.74 -7.05
CA PRO A 55 6.68 -2.86 -8.47
C PRO A 55 5.79 -4.07 -8.74
N SER A 56 4.63 -3.85 -9.35
CA SER A 56 3.68 -4.91 -9.68
C SER A 56 4.23 -5.82 -10.78
N ASP A 57 4.00 -7.13 -10.60
CA ASP A 57 4.29 -8.21 -11.55
C ASP A 57 3.02 -8.77 -12.24
N GLY A 58 1.92 -8.02 -12.20
CA GLY A 58 0.62 -8.47 -12.72
C GLY A 58 -0.25 -9.17 -11.68
N SER A 59 0.28 -9.45 -10.48
CA SER A 59 -0.46 -10.09 -9.39
C SER A 59 -1.80 -9.41 -9.13
N TYR A 60 -2.83 -10.24 -8.94
CA TYR A 60 -4.21 -9.81 -8.69
C TYR A 60 -4.84 -8.93 -9.80
N GLY A 61 -4.26 -8.90 -11.00
CA GLY A 61 -4.74 -8.08 -12.12
C GLY A 61 -4.36 -6.60 -11.99
N VAL A 62 -3.42 -6.27 -11.10
CA VAL A 62 -2.83 -4.94 -11.03
C VAL A 62 -1.86 -4.78 -12.22
N PRO A 63 -1.88 -3.65 -12.97
CA PRO A 63 -1.00 -3.42 -14.11
C PRO A 63 0.48 -3.57 -13.74
N GLU A 64 1.27 -4.22 -14.59
CA GLU A 64 2.72 -4.33 -14.38
C GLU A 64 3.42 -2.97 -14.38
N GLY A 65 4.48 -2.84 -13.58
CA GLY A 65 5.38 -1.69 -13.59
C GLY A 65 4.98 -0.51 -12.69
N ILE A 66 3.71 -0.40 -12.27
CA ILE A 66 3.33 0.58 -11.22
C ILE A 66 3.78 0.08 -9.84
N VAL A 67 4.14 1.01 -8.96
CA VAL A 67 4.41 0.69 -7.55
C VAL A 67 3.08 0.65 -6.80
N TYR A 68 2.65 -0.54 -6.41
CA TYR A 68 1.33 -0.81 -5.83
C TYR A 68 1.47 -1.57 -4.50
N SER A 69 0.59 -1.27 -3.53
CA SER A 69 0.62 -1.91 -2.20
C SER A 69 0.02 -3.32 -2.23
N PHE A 70 0.83 -4.34 -1.94
CA PHE A 70 0.40 -5.73 -1.85
C PHE A 70 0.55 -6.29 -0.43
N PRO A 71 -0.23 -7.32 -0.07
CA PRO A 71 0.13 -8.18 1.05
C PRO A 71 1.39 -8.96 0.69
N VAL A 72 2.43 -8.85 1.53
CA VAL A 72 3.71 -9.53 1.32
C VAL A 72 4.20 -10.21 2.58
N THR A 73 4.85 -11.35 2.41
CA THR A 73 5.75 -11.90 3.44
C THR A 73 7.18 -11.52 3.10
N ALA A 74 8.04 -11.45 4.10
CA ALA A 74 9.46 -11.19 3.90
C ALA A 74 10.30 -12.24 4.63
N LYS A 75 11.43 -12.62 4.02
CA LYS A 75 12.43 -13.52 4.60
C LYS A 75 13.78 -13.26 3.96
N ASP A 76 14.85 -13.23 4.76
CA ASP A 76 16.23 -13.06 4.30
C ASP A 76 16.42 -11.84 3.37
N GLY A 77 15.77 -10.71 3.71
CA GLY A 77 15.84 -9.47 2.92
C GLY A 77 15.07 -9.50 1.59
N ARG A 78 14.21 -10.49 1.37
CA ARG A 78 13.39 -10.62 0.15
C ARG A 78 11.92 -10.65 0.52
N TYR A 79 11.11 -9.82 -0.14
CA TYR A 79 9.66 -9.88 -0.05
C TYR A 79 9.09 -10.81 -1.13
N GLN A 80 7.90 -11.35 -0.89
CA GLN A 80 7.09 -12.08 -1.86
C GLN A 80 5.62 -11.69 -1.69
N ILE A 81 4.94 -11.41 -2.80
CA ILE A 81 3.49 -11.18 -2.78
C ILE A 81 2.81 -12.46 -2.30
N VAL A 82 1.94 -12.33 -1.28
CA VAL A 82 1.07 -13.42 -0.85
C VAL A 82 0.13 -13.73 -2.01
N GLN A 83 0.13 -14.97 -2.49
CA GLN A 83 -0.69 -15.42 -3.62
C GLN A 83 -1.93 -16.17 -3.14
N GLY A 84 -2.94 -16.29 -4.01
CA GLY A 84 -4.11 -17.14 -3.78
C GLY A 84 -5.20 -16.53 -2.88
N LEU A 85 -5.14 -15.23 -2.56
CA LEU A 85 -6.22 -14.56 -1.85
C LEU A 85 -7.45 -14.38 -2.75
N GLU A 86 -8.63 -14.73 -2.24
CA GLU A 86 -9.88 -14.49 -2.94
C GLU A 86 -10.23 -12.99 -2.94
N ILE A 87 -10.34 -12.42 -4.14
CA ILE A 87 -10.73 -11.03 -4.31
C ILE A 87 -12.20 -10.97 -4.72
N ASN A 88 -13.06 -10.67 -3.75
CA ASN A 88 -14.49 -10.43 -4.00
C ASN A 88 -14.71 -9.15 -4.82
N GLU A 89 -15.93 -8.98 -5.34
CA GLU A 89 -16.29 -7.85 -6.22
C GLU A 89 -16.07 -6.48 -5.55
N PHE A 90 -16.39 -6.36 -4.26
CA PHE A 90 -16.20 -5.13 -3.51
C PHE A 90 -14.72 -4.72 -3.44
N ALA A 91 -13.84 -5.66 -3.09
CA ALA A 91 -12.40 -5.44 -3.03
C ALA A 91 -11.83 -5.15 -4.43
N ARG A 92 -12.24 -5.92 -5.44
CA ARG A 92 -11.82 -5.76 -6.84
C ARG A 92 -12.07 -4.34 -7.34
N LYS A 93 -13.29 -3.83 -7.16
CA LYS A 93 -13.66 -2.48 -7.58
C LYS A 93 -12.79 -1.41 -6.92
N ARG A 94 -12.47 -1.58 -5.63
CA ARG A 94 -11.59 -0.65 -4.91
C ARG A 94 -10.15 -0.71 -5.41
N MET A 95 -9.64 -1.91 -5.66
CA MET A 95 -8.30 -2.13 -6.23
C MET A 95 -8.16 -1.50 -7.62
N GLU A 96 -9.18 -1.67 -8.47
CA GLU A 96 -9.20 -1.08 -9.82
C GLU A 96 -9.19 0.45 -9.78
N ILE A 97 -9.93 1.07 -8.86
CA ILE A 97 -9.93 2.54 -8.69
C ILE A 97 -8.53 3.04 -8.35
N THR A 98 -7.87 2.45 -7.34
CA THR A 98 -6.53 2.92 -6.94
C THR A 98 -5.44 2.56 -7.96
N ALA A 99 -5.55 1.42 -8.65
CA ALA A 99 -4.64 1.07 -9.74
C ALA A 99 -4.74 2.07 -10.90
N LYS A 100 -5.97 2.53 -11.21
CA LYS A 100 -6.18 3.57 -12.21
C LYS A 100 -5.55 4.90 -11.80
N GLU A 101 -5.72 5.34 -10.55
CA GLU A 101 -5.08 6.56 -10.05
C GLU A 101 -3.55 6.49 -10.19
N LEU A 102 -2.93 5.34 -9.86
CA LEU A 102 -1.49 5.13 -10.01
C LEU A 102 -1.03 5.09 -11.47
N LEU A 103 -1.84 4.55 -12.39
CA LEU A 103 -1.57 4.65 -13.82
C LEU A 103 -1.62 6.10 -14.30
N ASP A 104 -2.62 6.86 -13.87
CA ASP A 104 -2.78 8.27 -14.22
C ASP A 104 -1.59 9.10 -13.68
N GLU A 105 -1.07 8.81 -12.49
CA GLU A 105 0.15 9.41 -11.94
C GLU A 105 1.41 9.01 -12.73
N MET A 106 1.53 7.73 -13.12
CA MET A 106 2.61 7.24 -13.96
C MET A 106 2.64 7.97 -15.32
N GLU A 107 1.49 8.16 -15.95
CA GLU A 107 1.40 8.90 -17.22
C GLU A 107 1.75 10.38 -17.05
N GLN A 108 1.40 11.00 -15.92
CA GLN A 108 1.81 12.38 -15.62
C GLN A 108 3.33 12.51 -15.53
N VAL A 109 4.02 11.61 -14.83
CA VAL A 109 5.49 11.68 -14.70
C VAL A 109 6.20 11.33 -16.01
N LYS A 110 5.63 10.45 -16.85
CA LYS A 110 6.09 10.22 -18.24
C LYS A 110 5.97 11.48 -19.10
N ALA A 111 4.84 12.17 -19.03
CA ALA A 111 4.61 13.41 -19.78
C ALA A 111 5.60 14.53 -19.38
N LEU A 112 6.11 14.48 -18.14
CA LEU A 112 7.17 15.36 -17.65
C LEU A 112 8.60 14.90 -18.02
N GLY A 113 8.75 13.74 -18.67
CA GLY A 113 10.05 13.17 -19.04
C GLY A 113 10.88 12.69 -17.84
N LEU A 114 10.23 12.32 -16.74
CA LEU A 114 10.91 11.82 -15.53
C LEU A 114 11.18 10.31 -15.60
N ILE A 115 10.48 9.58 -16.48
CA ILE A 115 10.65 8.16 -16.82
C ILE A 115 10.39 7.93 -18.31
#